data_AF-A0A258D7F3-F1
#
_entry.id   AF-A0A258D7F3-F1
#
_cell.length_a   1.000
_cell.length_b   1.000
_cell.length_c   1.000
_cell.angle_alpha   90.00
_cell.angle_beta   90.00
_cell.angle_gamma   90.00
#
_symmetry.space_group_name_H-M   'P 1'
#
loop_
_entity.id
_entity.type
_entity.pdbx_description
1 polymer ?
#
loop_
_entity_poly.entity_id
_entity_poly.type
_entity_poly.pdbx_seq_one_letter_code
_entity_poly.pdbx_strand_id
1 'polypeptide(L)'
;MFGKRTTFGGNTPGVSEVARPISSAPPRAEVAAPPRRAEGDTMASRMRAGSEDIVDVRAPADAARDKEYFHTKSAIFNALIDSIDLSQLATMDQDAAREEIRDIVAEIIALKSIIMSISEQEDLLEDICNDVLGYGPLEPLLARDDIADIMVNGSQKCYIEVAGKVKLTNVRFRDDAHLMNVCQRIVSQVGRRVDESSPICDARLPDGSRVNVIAPPLAIDGAALTIRKFKKDKLTLQQLVKYGSISPEGAEVLRVLGRVRANILISGGTGSGKTTLLNCLTA
;
A
#
# COMPACT_ATOMS: atom_id res chain seq x y z
N MET A 1 -53.85 37.43 -55.48
CA MET A 1 -54.44 37.06 -56.79
C MET A 1 -53.62 35.89 -57.35
N PHE A 2 -54.31 34.84 -57.81
CA PHE A 2 -53.90 33.62 -58.51
C PHE A 2 -52.47 33.57 -59.13
N GLY A 3 -51.75 32.44 -59.16
CA GLY A 3 -52.24 31.13 -59.60
C GLY A 3 -51.27 29.95 -59.47
N LYS A 4 -51.85 28.76 -59.66
CA LYS A 4 -51.32 27.39 -59.55
C LYS A 4 -50.58 26.93 -60.83
N ARG A 5 -49.70 25.91 -60.68
CA ARG A 5 -49.51 24.69 -61.52
C ARG A 5 -48.53 23.76 -60.79
N THR A 6 -48.92 22.62 -60.20
CA THR A 6 -49.16 21.25 -60.74
C THR A 6 -47.93 20.50 -61.26
N THR A 7 -47.38 19.62 -60.41
CA THR A 7 -47.05 18.18 -60.57
C THR A 7 -46.54 17.61 -61.90
N PHE A 8 -45.44 16.84 -61.84
CA PHE A 8 -45.25 15.47 -62.38
C PHE A 8 -43.90 14.93 -61.80
N GLY A 9 -43.85 13.91 -60.93
CA GLY A 9 -43.78 12.46 -61.25
C GLY A 9 -42.47 12.10 -61.98
N GLY A 10 -41.54 11.25 -61.54
CA GLY A 10 -41.33 10.42 -60.36
C GLY A 10 -40.00 9.64 -60.49
N ASN A 11 -39.40 9.17 -59.38
CA ASN A 11 -38.67 7.90 -59.27
C ASN A 11 -38.22 7.68 -57.80
N THR A 12 -38.92 6.78 -57.10
CA THR A 12 -38.48 6.03 -55.90
C THR A 12 -37.43 4.96 -56.29
N PRO A 13 -36.71 4.24 -55.39
CA PRO A 13 -36.97 3.97 -53.96
C PRO A 13 -35.71 4.15 -53.07
N GLY A 14 -35.71 4.09 -51.74
CA GLY A 14 -36.74 3.90 -50.73
C GLY A 14 -36.07 4.16 -49.38
N VAL A 15 -36.72 4.93 -48.51
CA VAL A 15 -36.32 5.06 -47.11
C VAL A 15 -37.56 4.77 -46.31
N SER A 16 -37.55 3.62 -45.65
CA SER A 16 -38.63 3.18 -44.78
C SER A 16 -38.81 4.19 -43.65
N GLU A 17 -40.06 4.58 -43.48
CA GLU A 17 -40.60 5.50 -42.50
C GLU A 17 -40.13 5.16 -41.08
N VAL A 18 -39.49 6.12 -40.40
CA VAL A 18 -39.14 5.99 -38.98
C VAL A 18 -40.42 6.14 -38.16
N ALA A 19 -40.95 5.03 -37.66
CA ALA A 19 -42.08 5.02 -36.74
C ALA A 19 -41.72 5.75 -35.43
N ARG A 20 -42.59 6.70 -35.03
CA ARG A 20 -42.50 7.36 -33.71
C ARG A 20 -42.84 6.35 -32.61
N PRO A 21 -42.15 6.38 -31.45
CA PRO A 21 -42.40 5.44 -30.37
C PRO A 21 -43.77 5.68 -29.72
N ILE A 22 -44.47 4.58 -29.49
CA ILE A 22 -45.76 4.52 -28.79
C ILE A 22 -45.47 4.64 -27.28
N SER A 23 -46.20 5.52 -26.59
CA SER A 23 -46.13 5.68 -25.13
C SER A 23 -46.58 4.39 -24.42
N SER A 24 -45.67 3.76 -23.67
CA SER A 24 -45.97 2.62 -22.79
C SER A 24 -46.41 3.10 -21.41
N ALA A 25 -47.48 2.49 -20.88
CA ALA A 25 -47.99 2.71 -19.52
C ALA A 25 -46.92 2.45 -18.43
N PRO A 26 -47.00 3.12 -17.27
CA PRO A 26 -45.98 2.98 -16.22
C PRO A 26 -45.99 1.56 -15.63
N PRO A 27 -44.81 1.01 -15.27
CA PRO A 27 -44.73 -0.32 -14.69
C PRO A 27 -45.34 -0.32 -13.28
N ARG A 28 -46.07 -1.41 -12.95
CA ARG A 28 -46.48 -1.71 -11.58
C ARG A 28 -45.22 -1.91 -10.73
N ALA A 29 -45.21 -1.30 -9.54
CA ALA A 29 -44.16 -1.48 -8.55
C ALA A 29 -44.08 -2.95 -8.12
N GLU A 30 -43.04 -3.64 -8.58
CA GLU A 30 -42.65 -4.95 -8.07
C GLU A 30 -41.86 -4.73 -6.78
N VAL A 31 -42.28 -5.41 -5.71
CA VAL A 31 -41.69 -5.27 -4.38
C VAL A 31 -40.22 -5.69 -4.44
N ALA A 32 -39.32 -4.77 -4.12
CA ALA A 32 -37.89 -5.00 -4.14
C ALA A 32 -37.52 -6.20 -3.25
N ALA A 33 -36.87 -7.20 -3.85
CA ALA A 33 -36.20 -8.25 -3.10
C ALA A 33 -35.15 -7.63 -2.17
N PRO A 34 -34.96 -8.15 -0.94
CA PRO A 34 -33.99 -7.59 -0.02
C PRO A 34 -32.58 -7.63 -0.63
N PRO A 35 -31.73 -6.62 -0.37
CA PRO A 35 -30.40 -6.57 -0.94
C PRO A 35 -29.64 -7.82 -0.48
N ARG A 36 -29.23 -8.66 -1.44
CA ARG A 36 -28.21 -9.68 -1.19
C ARG A 36 -26.98 -8.94 -0.72
N ARG A 37 -26.63 -9.09 0.56
CA ARG A 37 -25.36 -8.60 1.11
C ARG A 37 -24.26 -9.09 0.19
N ALA A 38 -23.55 -8.16 -0.44
CA ALA A 38 -22.26 -8.47 -1.03
C ALA A 38 -21.37 -8.90 0.14
N GLU A 39 -21.20 -10.20 0.33
CA GLU A 39 -20.11 -10.74 1.12
C GLU A 39 -18.81 -10.45 0.36
N GLY A 40 -18.41 -9.18 0.40
CA GLY A 40 -17.05 -8.81 0.13
C GLY A 40 -16.21 -9.45 1.22
N ASP A 41 -15.24 -10.25 0.81
CA ASP A 41 -14.16 -10.74 1.65
C ASP A 41 -13.37 -9.51 2.15
N THR A 42 -13.89 -8.88 3.20
CA THR A 42 -13.34 -7.65 3.77
C THR A 42 -12.05 -7.97 4.51
N MET A 43 -11.08 -7.05 4.49
CA MET A 43 -9.83 -7.19 5.25
C MET A 43 -10.08 -7.50 6.73
N ALA A 44 -11.17 -6.97 7.30
CA ALA A 44 -11.62 -7.28 8.66
C ALA A 44 -12.00 -8.75 8.88
N SER A 45 -12.50 -9.45 7.85
CA SER A 45 -12.83 -10.88 7.88
C SER A 45 -11.57 -11.75 7.98
N ARG A 46 -10.51 -11.40 7.24
CA ARG A 46 -9.23 -12.13 7.22
C ARG A 46 -8.44 -11.99 8.53
N MET A 47 -8.58 -10.86 9.23
CA MET A 47 -7.95 -10.62 10.53
C MET A 47 -8.52 -11.49 11.66
N ARG A 48 -9.76 -12.00 11.54
CA ARG A 48 -10.41 -12.77 12.62
C ARG A 48 -10.07 -14.27 12.61
N ALA A 49 -9.39 -14.77 11.58
CA ALA A 49 -9.19 -16.20 11.36
C ALA A 49 -7.77 -16.72 11.69
N GLY A 50 -6.83 -15.87 12.08
CA GLY A 50 -5.48 -16.27 12.46
C GLY A 50 -5.36 -16.48 13.97
N SER A 51 -4.96 -17.68 14.40
CA SER A 51 -4.30 -17.87 15.68
C SER A 51 -3.16 -16.85 15.83
N GLU A 52 -2.98 -16.27 17.02
CA GLU A 52 -1.96 -15.25 17.33
C GLU A 52 -0.54 -15.85 17.33
N ASP A 53 -0.12 -16.46 16.23
CA ASP A 53 1.26 -16.82 16.00
C ASP A 53 2.00 -15.53 15.64
N ILE A 54 2.66 -14.92 16.64
CA ILE A 54 3.58 -13.81 16.44
C ILE A 54 4.72 -14.35 15.57
N VAL A 55 4.81 -13.85 14.34
CA VAL A 55 5.98 -14.10 13.52
C VAL A 55 7.02 -13.08 13.92
N ASP A 56 8.12 -13.59 14.47
CA ASP A 56 9.33 -12.82 14.56
C ASP A 56 9.83 -12.56 13.14
N VAL A 57 9.80 -11.29 12.74
CA VAL A 57 10.27 -10.86 11.43
C VAL A 57 11.76 -10.50 11.50
N ARG A 58 12.34 -10.45 12.70
CA ARG A 58 13.77 -10.25 12.94
C ARG A 58 14.48 -11.60 12.98
N ALA A 59 15.80 -11.60 12.91
CA ALA A 59 16.56 -12.85 13.06
C ALA A 59 16.30 -13.40 14.48
N PRO A 60 16.30 -14.73 14.70
CA PRO A 60 16.01 -15.33 16.01
C PRO A 60 16.95 -14.89 17.16
N ALA A 61 18.03 -14.16 16.85
CA ALA A 61 18.89 -13.50 17.84
C ALA A 61 18.24 -12.28 18.53
N ASP A 62 17.22 -11.66 17.92
CA ASP A 62 16.65 -10.39 18.36
C ASP A 62 15.45 -10.56 19.32
N ALA A 63 14.83 -11.74 19.35
CA ALA A 63 13.63 -12.06 20.15
C ALA A 63 13.83 -11.95 21.67
N ALA A 64 15.08 -12.08 22.14
CA ALA A 64 15.41 -12.18 23.56
C ALA A 64 15.85 -10.85 24.21
N ARG A 65 16.03 -9.77 23.43
CA ARG A 65 16.57 -8.47 23.90
C ARG A 65 15.52 -7.38 24.16
N ASP A 66 14.24 -7.68 23.99
CA ASP A 66 13.24 -6.70 23.53
C ASP A 66 12.83 -5.55 24.47
N LYS A 67 12.92 -5.65 25.81
CA LYS A 67 12.51 -4.54 26.69
C LYS A 67 13.65 -3.60 27.05
N GLU A 68 14.75 -4.15 27.53
CA GLU A 68 15.90 -3.35 27.98
C GLU A 68 16.59 -2.65 26.80
N TYR A 69 16.69 -3.33 25.65
CA TYR A 69 17.15 -2.71 24.41
C TYR A 69 16.24 -1.56 23.99
N PHE A 70 14.91 -1.73 24.02
CA PHE A 70 13.96 -0.70 23.62
C PHE A 70 13.97 0.52 24.56
N HIS A 71 14.11 0.29 25.86
CA HIS A 71 14.27 1.37 26.84
C HIS A 71 15.58 2.14 26.61
N THR A 72 16.69 1.41 26.39
CA THR A 72 18.00 2.00 26.08
C THR A 72 17.94 2.81 24.78
N LYS A 73 17.38 2.23 23.71
CA LYS A 73 17.15 2.91 22.42
C LYS A 73 16.33 4.17 22.60
N SER A 74 15.21 4.10 23.32
CA SER A 74 14.35 5.26 23.58
C SER A 74 15.09 6.35 24.37
N ALA A 75 15.90 5.98 25.36
CA ALA A 75 16.67 6.92 26.16
C ALA A 75 17.80 7.61 25.38
N ILE A 76 18.43 6.89 24.44
CA ILE A 76 19.46 7.45 23.55
C ILE A 76 18.79 8.35 22.50
N PHE A 77 17.71 7.90 21.88
CA PHE A 77 16.99 8.67 20.87
C PHE A 77 16.39 9.98 21.43
N ASN A 78 15.84 9.96 22.65
CA ASN A 78 15.34 11.19 23.26
C ASN A 78 16.48 12.18 23.52
N ALA A 79 17.64 11.70 23.99
CA ALA A 79 18.83 12.53 24.14
C ALA A 79 19.32 13.07 22.79
N LEU A 80 19.23 12.27 21.72
CA LEU A 80 19.56 12.68 20.36
C LEU A 80 18.67 13.83 19.90
N ILE A 81 17.34 13.69 20.06
CA ILE A 81 16.38 14.76 19.74
C ILE A 81 16.62 16.03 20.54
N ASP A 82 16.95 15.91 21.83
CA ASP A 82 17.23 17.07 22.68
C ASP A 82 18.53 17.78 22.25
N SER A 83 19.47 17.04 21.67
CA SER A 83 20.77 17.55 21.21
C SER A 83 20.80 18.04 19.75
N ILE A 84 19.83 17.64 18.92
CA ILE A 84 19.83 17.90 17.47
C ILE A 84 18.54 18.53 17.00
N ASP A 85 18.68 19.54 16.12
CA ASP A 85 17.57 19.98 15.28
C ASP A 85 17.41 19.04 14.08
N LEU A 86 16.42 18.14 14.14
CA LEU A 86 16.08 17.18 13.07
C LEU A 86 15.86 17.86 11.70
N SER A 87 15.53 19.14 11.67
CA SER A 87 15.35 19.88 10.41
C SER A 87 16.66 20.09 9.66
N GLN A 88 17.81 20.17 10.35
CA GLN A 88 19.12 20.33 9.72
C GLN A 88 19.58 19.02 9.06
N LEU A 89 19.43 17.90 9.77
CA LEU A 89 19.74 16.57 9.22
C LEU A 89 18.92 16.26 7.96
N ALA A 90 17.67 16.71 7.89
CA ALA A 90 16.82 16.51 6.72
C ALA A 90 17.28 17.30 5.47
N THR A 91 18.15 18.31 5.63
CA THR A 91 18.72 19.07 4.51
C THR A 91 20.06 18.55 4.02
N MET A 92 20.70 17.68 4.81
CA MET A 92 21.99 17.09 4.49
C MET A 92 21.82 15.88 3.56
N ASP A 93 22.91 15.47 2.94
CA ASP A 93 22.98 14.19 2.26
C ASP A 93 22.87 13.03 3.28
N GLN A 94 22.36 11.87 2.85
CA GLN A 94 22.15 10.74 3.76
C GLN A 94 23.45 10.21 4.38
N ASP A 95 24.55 10.22 3.64
CA ASP A 95 25.84 9.73 4.13
C ASP A 95 26.38 10.68 5.20
N ALA A 96 26.36 12.00 4.95
CA ALA A 96 26.76 13.00 5.94
C ALA A 96 25.86 12.99 7.20
N ALA A 97 24.55 12.91 7.03
CA ALA A 97 23.61 12.84 8.16
C ALA A 97 23.84 11.58 9.01
N ARG A 98 24.20 10.46 8.36
CA ARG A 98 24.50 9.20 9.05
C ARG A 98 25.78 9.29 9.88
N GLU A 99 26.83 9.91 9.38
CA GLU A 99 28.07 10.13 10.15
C GLU A 99 27.84 11.07 11.33
N GLU A 100 27.07 12.15 11.15
CA GLU A 100 26.75 13.07 12.25
C GLU A 100 25.93 12.40 13.35
N ILE A 101 24.92 11.59 12.98
CA ILE A 101 24.16 10.77 13.94
C ILE A 101 25.11 9.81 14.67
N ARG A 102 26.09 9.21 13.97
CA ARG A 102 27.04 8.28 14.58
C ARG A 102 27.88 8.93 15.65
N ASP A 103 28.46 10.09 15.37
CA ASP A 103 29.31 10.80 16.31
C ASP A 103 28.53 11.17 17.58
N ILE A 104 27.29 11.65 17.42
CA ILE A 104 26.46 12.08 18.55
C ILE A 104 25.95 10.89 19.36
N VAL A 105 25.55 9.80 18.71
CA VAL A 105 25.17 8.57 19.42
C VAL A 105 26.34 8.02 20.22
N ALA A 106 27.56 8.02 19.67
CA ALA A 106 28.76 7.60 20.38
C ALA A 106 29.04 8.50 21.61
N GLU A 107 28.87 9.82 21.47
CA GLU A 107 29.00 10.77 22.58
C GLU A 107 27.95 10.51 23.68
N ILE A 108 26.69 10.30 23.30
CA ILE A 108 25.59 10.02 24.25
C ILE A 108 25.85 8.71 25.01
N ILE A 109 26.32 7.65 24.32
CA ILE A 109 26.66 6.37 24.95
C ILE A 109 27.77 6.56 25.98
N ALA A 110 28.82 7.31 25.63
CA ALA A 110 29.92 7.63 26.54
C ALA A 110 29.45 8.44 27.77
N LEU A 111 28.64 9.49 27.55
CA LEU A 111 28.11 10.35 28.62
C LEU A 111 27.19 9.60 29.58
N LYS A 112 26.31 8.72 29.06
CA LYS A 112 25.37 7.95 29.88
C LYS A 112 26.00 6.68 30.49
N SER A 113 27.28 6.41 30.22
CA SER A 113 28.00 5.23 30.71
C SER A 113 27.26 3.92 30.41
N ILE A 114 26.64 3.84 29.24
CA ILE A 114 25.89 2.65 28.82
C ILE A 114 26.89 1.61 28.33
N ILE A 115 26.85 0.42 28.93
CA ILE A 115 27.74 -0.68 28.57
C ILE A 115 27.06 -1.51 27.48
N MET A 116 27.64 -1.53 26.29
CA MET A 116 27.21 -2.37 25.18
C MET A 116 28.39 -2.83 24.34
N SER A 117 28.22 -3.93 23.61
CA SER A 117 29.19 -4.42 22.64
C SER A 117 29.20 -3.54 21.38
N ILE A 118 30.29 -3.61 20.61
CA ILE A 118 30.42 -2.87 19.34
C ILE A 118 29.28 -3.25 18.37
N SER A 119 28.92 -4.52 18.31
CA SER A 119 27.80 -5.00 17.48
C SER A 119 26.46 -4.37 17.91
N GLU A 120 26.16 -4.31 19.22
CA GLU A 120 24.93 -3.69 19.71
C GLU A 120 24.88 -2.19 19.43
N GLN A 121 26.04 -1.53 19.46
CA GLN A 121 26.15 -0.11 19.12
C GLN A 121 25.90 0.12 17.62
N GLU A 122 26.42 -0.74 16.75
CA GLU A 122 26.19 -0.67 15.30
C GLU A 122 24.71 -0.93 14.95
N ASP A 123 24.10 -1.95 15.57
CA ASP A 123 22.68 -2.27 15.40
C ASP A 123 21.80 -1.09 15.85
N LEU A 124 22.11 -0.50 17.01
CA LEU A 124 21.41 0.65 17.54
C LEU A 124 21.56 1.88 16.64
N LEU A 125 22.76 2.11 16.09
CA LEU A 125 23.01 3.19 15.15
C LEU A 125 22.12 3.04 13.92
N GLU A 126 22.10 1.85 13.30
CA GLU A 126 21.29 1.57 12.12
C GLU A 126 19.80 1.80 12.42
N ASP A 127 19.34 1.33 13.57
CA ASP A 127 17.99 1.53 14.08
C ASP A 127 17.62 3.02 14.24
N ILE A 128 18.52 3.83 14.79
CA ILE A 128 18.34 5.27 14.97
C ILE A 128 18.35 5.98 13.61
N CYS A 129 19.27 5.62 12.71
CA CYS A 129 19.32 6.17 11.36
C CYS A 129 18.02 5.87 10.61
N ASN A 130 17.48 4.65 10.73
CA ASN A 130 16.20 4.29 10.14
C ASN A 130 15.04 5.13 10.72
N ASP A 131 15.04 5.40 12.03
CA ASP A 131 14.02 6.24 12.69
C ASP A 131 14.14 7.73 12.26
N VAL A 132 15.35 8.26 12.09
CA VAL A 132 15.60 9.67 11.75
C VAL A 132 15.46 9.95 10.26
N LEU A 133 16.03 9.10 9.40
CA LEU A 133 16.17 9.33 7.96
C LEU A 133 15.21 8.46 7.12
N GLY A 134 14.85 7.27 7.61
CA GLY A 134 14.07 6.28 6.88
C GLY A 134 12.59 6.21 7.29
N TYR A 135 12.01 5.01 7.16
CA TYR A 135 10.64 4.69 7.59
C TYR A 135 10.56 4.06 9.00
N GLY A 136 11.62 4.24 9.79
CA GLY A 136 11.72 3.75 11.17
C GLY A 136 11.62 2.22 11.26
N PRO A 137 10.82 1.67 12.19
CA PRO A 137 10.72 0.22 12.40
C PRO A 137 10.18 -0.57 11.20
N LEU A 138 9.67 0.11 10.16
CA LEU A 138 9.12 -0.51 8.96
C LEU A 138 10.18 -0.90 7.93
N GLU A 139 11.39 -0.34 7.98
CA GLU A 139 12.45 -0.59 6.99
C GLU A 139 12.71 -2.09 6.73
N PRO A 140 12.85 -2.96 7.76
CA PRO A 140 13.05 -4.39 7.54
C PRO A 140 11.86 -5.07 6.83
N LEU A 141 10.63 -4.58 7.04
CA LEU A 141 9.43 -5.09 6.38
C LEU A 141 9.34 -4.62 4.92
N LEU A 142 9.77 -3.39 4.65
CA LEU A 142 9.81 -2.83 3.31
C LEU A 142 10.90 -3.48 2.45
N ALA A 143 12.01 -3.93 3.04
CA ALA A 143 13.05 -4.67 2.33
C ALA A 143 12.62 -6.08 1.86
N ARG A 144 11.64 -6.70 2.54
CA ARG A 144 11.19 -8.09 2.29
C ARG A 144 10.22 -8.24 1.11
N ASP A 145 10.66 -8.78 -0.02
CA ASP A 145 9.83 -8.94 -1.22
C ASP A 145 8.70 -9.99 -1.09
N ASP A 146 8.73 -10.85 -0.07
CA ASP A 146 7.69 -11.87 0.19
C ASP A 146 6.40 -11.31 0.82
N ILE A 147 6.47 -10.09 1.36
CA ILE A 147 5.34 -9.40 2.00
C ILE A 147 4.48 -8.69 0.94
N ALA A 148 3.17 -8.93 1.00
CA ALA A 148 2.19 -8.27 0.12
C ALA A 148 1.65 -6.97 0.73
N ASP A 149 1.21 -7.02 1.97
CA ASP A 149 0.62 -5.88 2.70
C ASP A 149 1.26 -5.76 4.08
N ILE A 150 1.46 -4.52 4.54
CA ILE A 150 1.87 -4.15 5.91
C ILE A 150 0.76 -3.30 6.49
N MET A 151 0.27 -3.63 7.69
CA MET A 151 -0.85 -2.98 8.35
C MET A 151 -0.45 -2.64 9.78
N VAL A 152 -0.41 -1.36 10.12
CA VAL A 152 -0.10 -0.85 11.45
C VAL A 152 -1.36 -0.24 12.04
N ASN A 153 -1.75 -0.74 13.21
CA ASN A 153 -2.90 -0.24 13.97
C ASN A 153 -2.40 0.28 15.31
N GLY A 154 -2.12 1.59 15.37
CA GLY A 154 -1.45 2.22 16.50
C GLY A 154 0.01 1.79 16.63
N SER A 155 0.74 2.40 17.58
CA SER A 155 2.18 2.15 17.75
C SER A 155 2.57 0.72 18.11
N GLN A 156 1.65 -0.06 18.67
CA GLN A 156 1.96 -1.36 19.29
C GLN A 156 1.66 -2.59 18.43
N LYS A 157 0.84 -2.48 17.38
CA LYS A 157 0.38 -3.64 16.60
C LYS A 157 0.69 -3.45 15.11
N CYS A 158 1.61 -4.25 14.61
CA CYS A 158 1.97 -4.31 13.19
C CYS A 158 1.73 -5.72 12.64
N TYR A 159 0.97 -5.82 11.55
CA TYR A 159 0.63 -7.05 10.86
C TYR A 159 1.20 -7.04 9.45
N ILE A 160 1.50 -8.23 8.92
CA ILE A 160 1.93 -8.43 7.55
C ILE A 160 1.10 -9.51 6.87
N GLU A 161 0.87 -9.37 5.57
CA GLU A 161 0.32 -10.44 4.73
C GLU A 161 1.44 -11.13 3.97
N VAL A 162 1.63 -12.42 4.23
CA VAL A 162 2.58 -13.28 3.50
C VAL A 162 1.81 -14.46 2.92
N ALA A 163 1.91 -14.65 1.61
CA ALA A 163 1.21 -15.71 0.88
C ALA A 163 -0.30 -15.80 1.19
N GLY A 164 -0.98 -14.65 1.30
CA GLY A 164 -2.42 -14.58 1.55
C GLY A 164 -2.84 -14.79 3.02
N LYS A 165 -1.88 -14.94 3.94
CA LYS A 165 -2.14 -15.10 5.37
C LYS A 165 -1.65 -13.88 6.14
N VAL A 166 -2.53 -13.30 6.96
CA VAL A 166 -2.20 -12.21 7.86
C VAL A 166 -1.50 -12.78 9.09
N LYS A 167 -0.40 -12.15 9.51
CA LYS A 167 0.40 -12.53 10.67
C LYS A 167 0.77 -11.30 11.49
N LEU A 168 0.75 -11.42 12.81
CA LEU A 168 1.23 -10.36 13.71
C LEU A 168 2.75 -10.39 13.75
N THR A 169 3.38 -9.21 13.77
CA THR A 169 4.84 -9.06 13.83
C THR A 169 5.29 -8.56 15.21
N ASN A 170 6.58 -8.67 15.49
CA ASN A 170 7.24 -8.04 16.65
C ASN A 170 7.66 -6.58 16.40
N VAL A 171 7.41 -6.03 15.21
CA VAL A 171 7.73 -4.63 14.90
C VAL A 171 6.79 -3.71 15.66
N ARG A 172 7.37 -2.75 16.40
CA ARG A 172 6.65 -1.76 17.21
C ARG A 172 7.28 -0.39 17.07
N PHE A 173 6.43 0.62 17.14
CA PHE A 173 6.85 2.00 17.30
C PHE A 173 7.00 2.31 18.79
N ARG A 174 7.82 3.32 19.11
CA ARG A 174 8.02 3.83 20.47
C ARG A 174 6.73 4.29 21.11
N ASP A 175 6.01 5.13 20.38
CA ASP A 175 4.79 5.78 20.82
C ASP A 175 3.99 6.22 19.58
N ASP A 176 2.78 6.72 19.80
CA ASP A 176 1.90 7.16 18.71
C ASP A 176 2.43 8.42 18.01
N ALA A 177 3.21 9.25 18.71
CA ALA A 177 3.87 10.41 18.11
C ALA A 177 4.93 9.99 17.10
N HIS A 178 5.71 8.94 17.40
CA HIS A 178 6.69 8.38 16.49
C HIS A 178 6.02 7.81 15.24
N LEU A 179 4.93 7.04 15.40
CA LEU A 179 4.15 6.56 14.26
C LEU A 179 3.60 7.72 13.41
N MET A 180 3.08 8.76 14.06
CA MET A 180 2.56 9.94 13.35
C MET A 180 3.67 10.67 12.58
N ASN A 181 4.87 10.80 13.14
CA ASN A 181 6.02 11.41 12.46
C ASN A 181 6.43 10.62 11.21
N VAL A 182 6.45 9.29 11.30
CA VAL A 182 6.72 8.42 10.14
C VAL A 182 5.63 8.57 9.07
N CYS A 183 4.35 8.58 9.48
CA CYS A 183 3.23 8.83 8.57
C CYS A 183 3.34 10.19 7.86
N GLN A 184 3.66 11.25 8.60
CA GLN A 184 3.87 12.59 8.05
C GLN A 184 5.04 12.64 7.06
N ARG A 185 6.14 11.94 7.35
CA ARG A 185 7.30 11.83 6.45
C ARG A 185 6.95 11.12 5.14
N ILE A 186 6.16 10.04 5.21
CA ILE A 186 5.72 9.32 4.01
C ILE A 186 4.84 10.21 3.13
N VAL A 187 3.87 10.94 3.71
CA VAL A 187 2.96 11.79 2.92
C VAL A 187 3.65 13.07 2.43
N SER A 188 4.64 13.59 3.16
CA SER A 188 5.36 14.81 2.75
C SER A 188 6.24 14.57 1.52
N GLN A 189 6.78 13.36 1.34
CA GLN A 189 7.53 12.97 0.13
C GLN A 189 6.69 13.09 -1.16
N VAL A 190 5.36 12.95 -1.07
CA VAL A 190 4.44 13.14 -2.21
C VAL A 190 3.75 14.51 -2.21
N GLY A 191 4.23 15.46 -1.41
CA GLY A 191 3.70 16.82 -1.32
C GLY A 191 2.33 16.91 -0.64
N ARG A 192 1.98 15.93 0.20
CA ARG A 192 0.72 15.89 0.96
C ARG A 192 0.96 16.08 2.45
N ARG A 193 -0.12 16.28 3.20
CA ARG A 193 -0.10 16.45 4.65
C ARG A 193 -1.11 15.51 5.30
N VAL A 194 -0.82 15.11 6.53
CA VAL A 194 -1.73 14.35 7.39
C VAL A 194 -1.62 14.90 8.81
N ASP A 195 -2.75 15.36 9.33
CA ASP A 195 -2.87 16.00 10.64
C ASP A 195 -4.34 15.95 11.09
N GLU A 196 -4.66 16.54 12.25
CA GLU A 196 -6.01 16.54 12.80
C GLU A 196 -7.05 17.23 11.90
N SER A 197 -6.62 18.16 11.03
CA SER A 197 -7.50 18.85 10.08
C SER A 197 -7.73 18.03 8.81
N SER A 198 -6.73 17.22 8.42
CA SER A 198 -6.74 16.34 7.24
C SER A 198 -6.32 14.92 7.64
N PRO A 199 -7.20 14.17 8.34
CA PRO A 199 -6.82 12.91 8.98
C PRO A 199 -6.71 11.72 8.02
N ILE A 200 -7.15 11.82 6.76
CA ILE A 200 -7.03 10.72 5.78
C ILE A 200 -6.14 11.16 4.64
N CYS A 201 -5.14 10.36 4.30
CA CYS A 201 -4.26 10.64 3.17
C CYS A 201 -3.84 9.35 2.45
N ASP A 202 -3.89 9.40 1.12
CA ASP A 202 -3.26 8.41 0.24
C ASP A 202 -1.95 8.94 -0.31
N ALA A 203 -0.92 8.11 -0.30
CA ALA A 203 0.42 8.40 -0.79
C ALA A 203 1.04 7.22 -1.56
N ARG A 204 2.23 7.44 -2.10
CA ARG A 204 3.04 6.42 -2.77
C ARG A 204 4.48 6.51 -2.30
N LEU A 205 5.08 5.36 -2.03
CA LEU A 205 6.49 5.26 -1.74
C LEU A 205 7.32 5.28 -3.03
N PRO A 206 8.63 5.59 -2.96
CA PRO A 206 9.53 5.57 -4.12
C PRO A 206 9.59 4.22 -4.85
N ASP A 207 9.37 3.11 -4.14
CA ASP A 207 9.31 1.76 -4.69
C ASP A 207 8.00 1.46 -5.48
N GLY A 208 7.06 2.40 -5.50
CA GLY A 208 5.75 2.28 -6.15
C GLY A 208 4.65 1.69 -5.27
N SER A 209 4.97 1.31 -4.03
CA SER A 209 4.01 0.82 -3.05
C SER A 209 2.99 1.90 -2.69
N ARG A 210 1.74 1.47 -2.46
CA ARG A 210 0.63 2.38 -2.15
C ARG A 210 0.45 2.47 -0.65
N VAL A 211 0.29 3.68 -0.15
CA VAL A 211 0.14 3.95 1.29
C VAL A 211 -1.20 4.62 1.54
N ASN A 212 -1.89 4.17 2.58
CA ASN A 212 -3.04 4.83 3.14
C ASN A 212 -2.78 5.11 4.62
N VAL A 213 -3.03 6.35 5.04
CA VAL A 213 -2.88 6.81 6.42
C VAL A 213 -4.22 7.32 6.93
N ILE A 214 -4.58 6.94 8.15
CA ILE A 214 -5.70 7.47 8.90
C ILE A 214 -5.18 7.93 10.27
N ALA A 215 -5.25 9.22 10.55
CA ALA A 215 -4.80 9.84 11.79
C ALA A 215 -5.98 10.14 12.74
N PRO A 216 -5.70 10.38 14.03
CA PRO A 216 -6.67 10.99 14.94
C PRO A 216 -7.22 12.32 14.37
N PRO A 217 -8.50 12.66 14.64
CA PRO A 217 -9.43 11.98 15.54
C PRO A 217 -10.19 10.79 14.93
N LEU A 218 -9.96 10.42 13.66
CA LEU A 218 -10.68 9.32 13.02
C LEU A 218 -10.18 7.94 13.46
N ALA A 219 -8.89 7.84 13.78
CA ALA A 219 -8.29 6.65 14.35
C ALA A 219 -8.23 6.79 15.88
N ILE A 220 -9.20 6.18 16.57
CA ILE A 220 -9.41 6.33 18.03
C ILE A 220 -8.24 5.75 18.83
N ASP A 221 -7.70 4.61 18.39
CA ASP A 221 -6.63 3.86 19.06
C ASP A 221 -5.22 4.29 18.62
N GLY A 222 -5.08 5.49 18.04
CA GLY A 222 -3.85 5.98 17.43
C GLY A 222 -3.85 5.82 15.90
N ALA A 223 -2.88 6.43 15.22
CA ALA A 223 -2.84 6.44 13.76
C ALA A 223 -2.80 5.01 13.17
N ALA A 224 -3.49 4.81 12.05
CA ALA A 224 -3.47 3.59 11.27
C ALA A 224 -2.79 3.82 9.93
N LEU A 225 -1.94 2.87 9.53
CA LEU A 225 -1.14 2.93 8.31
C LEU A 225 -1.25 1.59 7.59
N THR A 226 -1.61 1.63 6.30
CA THR A 226 -1.60 0.44 5.45
C THR A 226 -0.70 0.68 4.25
N ILE A 227 0.30 -0.16 4.07
CA ILE A 227 1.21 -0.15 2.92
C ILE A 227 0.96 -1.42 2.12
N ARG A 228 0.54 -1.24 0.87
CA ARG A 228 0.37 -2.33 -0.09
C ARG A 228 1.53 -2.35 -1.05
N LYS A 229 2.38 -3.36 -0.91
CA LYS A 229 3.63 -3.45 -1.63
C LYS A 229 3.38 -3.73 -3.09
N PHE A 230 4.13 -3.04 -3.94
CA PHE A 230 4.15 -3.38 -5.35
C PHE A 230 5.01 -4.63 -5.53
N LYS A 231 4.39 -5.77 -5.89
CA LYS A 231 5.16 -6.99 -6.19
C LYS A 231 6.08 -6.72 -7.37
N LYS A 232 7.39 -6.81 -7.14
CA LYS A 232 8.43 -6.70 -8.18
C LYS A 232 8.40 -7.88 -9.15
N ASP A 233 7.87 -9.02 -8.72
CA ASP A 233 7.70 -10.21 -9.57
C ASP A 233 6.66 -9.94 -10.67
N LYS A 234 7.17 -9.51 -11.82
CA LYS A 234 6.44 -9.55 -13.08
C LYS A 234 6.24 -11.00 -13.45
N LEU A 235 5.08 -11.53 -13.10
CA LEU A 235 4.67 -12.83 -13.63
C LEU A 235 4.75 -12.78 -15.16
N THR A 236 5.32 -13.83 -15.75
CA THR A 236 5.38 -13.98 -17.20
C THR A 236 4.25 -14.88 -17.66
N LEU A 237 3.87 -14.73 -18.93
CA LEU A 237 2.86 -15.59 -19.54
C LEU A 237 3.24 -17.09 -19.45
N GLN A 238 4.53 -17.39 -19.49
CA GLN A 238 5.06 -18.76 -19.32
C GLN A 238 4.89 -19.27 -17.88
N GLN A 239 5.05 -18.41 -16.87
CA GLN A 239 4.76 -18.78 -15.48
C GLN A 239 3.27 -19.05 -15.27
N LEU A 240 2.37 -18.30 -15.92
CA LEU A 240 0.93 -18.57 -15.86
C LEU A 240 0.57 -19.96 -16.43
N VAL A 241 1.25 -20.38 -17.49
CA VAL A 241 1.12 -21.75 -18.04
C VAL A 241 1.62 -22.79 -17.02
N LYS A 242 2.78 -22.55 -16.40
CA LYS A 242 3.32 -23.45 -15.35
C LYS A 242 2.39 -23.58 -14.15
N TYR A 243 1.69 -22.52 -13.77
CA TYR A 243 0.70 -22.53 -12.69
C TYR A 243 -0.66 -23.10 -13.10
N GLY A 244 -0.83 -23.52 -14.37
CA GLY A 244 -2.10 -24.03 -14.88
C GLY A 244 -3.22 -22.97 -14.95
N SER A 245 -2.87 -21.68 -14.86
CA SER A 245 -3.84 -20.58 -14.94
C SER A 245 -4.30 -20.30 -16.36
N ILE A 246 -3.51 -20.73 -17.36
CA ILE A 246 -3.84 -20.66 -18.78
C ILE A 246 -3.22 -21.86 -19.51
N SER A 247 -3.86 -22.37 -20.56
CA SER A 247 -3.26 -23.42 -21.38
C SER A 247 -2.10 -22.86 -22.22
N PRO A 248 -1.14 -23.71 -22.67
CA PRO A 248 -0.08 -23.30 -23.58
C PRO A 248 -0.60 -22.63 -24.87
N GLU A 249 -1.72 -23.13 -25.40
CA GLU A 249 -2.35 -22.61 -26.63
C GLU A 249 -3.00 -21.25 -26.37
N GLY A 250 -3.70 -21.08 -25.24
CA GLY A 250 -4.26 -19.79 -24.83
C GLY A 250 -3.17 -18.75 -24.63
N ALA A 251 -2.03 -19.15 -24.08
CA ALA A 251 -0.85 -18.31 -23.95
C ALA A 251 -0.29 -17.84 -25.31
N GLU A 252 -0.29 -18.72 -26.32
CA GLU A 252 0.13 -18.36 -27.69
C GLU A 252 -0.83 -17.34 -28.31
N VAL A 253 -2.14 -17.56 -28.20
CA VAL A 253 -3.16 -16.64 -28.72
C VAL A 253 -2.97 -15.25 -28.13
N LEU A 254 -2.83 -15.16 -26.81
CA LEU A 254 -2.60 -13.90 -26.12
C LEU A 254 -1.32 -13.19 -26.58
N ARG A 255 -0.24 -13.94 -26.83
CA ARG A 255 1.01 -13.39 -27.36
C ARG A 255 0.85 -12.80 -28.75
N VAL A 256 0.12 -13.49 -29.64
CA VAL A 256 -0.18 -13.01 -30.98
C VAL A 256 -1.04 -11.74 -30.91
N LEU A 257 -2.10 -11.74 -30.09
CA LEU A 257 -2.97 -10.59 -29.90
C LEU A 257 -2.22 -9.35 -29.39
N GLY A 258 -1.28 -9.54 -28.45
CA GLY A 258 -0.39 -8.47 -27.97
C GLY A 258 0.52 -7.93 -29.08
N ARG A 259 1.13 -8.82 -29.89
CA ARG A 259 2.01 -8.42 -31.01
C ARG A 259 1.28 -7.63 -32.10
N VAL A 260 0.04 -7.99 -32.41
CA VAL A 260 -0.78 -7.27 -33.40
C VAL A 260 -1.46 -6.02 -32.82
N ARG A 261 -1.19 -5.69 -31.55
CA ARG A 261 -1.77 -4.54 -30.83
C ARG A 261 -3.29 -4.53 -30.85
N ALA A 262 -3.90 -5.71 -30.68
CA ALA A 262 -5.34 -5.82 -30.52
C ALA A 262 -5.79 -5.06 -29.26
N ASN A 263 -6.99 -4.48 -29.32
CA ASN A 263 -7.63 -3.90 -28.13
C ASN A 263 -8.20 -5.03 -27.27
N ILE A 264 -7.63 -5.24 -26.08
CA ILE A 264 -7.98 -6.35 -25.19
C ILE A 264 -8.54 -5.79 -23.88
N LEU A 265 -9.73 -6.24 -23.48
CA LEU A 265 -10.32 -5.96 -22.18
C LEU A 265 -10.21 -7.20 -21.28
N ILE A 266 -9.61 -7.04 -20.11
CA ILE A 266 -9.49 -8.11 -19.10
C ILE A 266 -10.52 -7.85 -18.00
N SER A 267 -11.48 -8.77 -17.85
CA SER A 267 -12.56 -8.69 -16.86
C SER A 267 -12.54 -9.87 -15.89
N GLY A 268 -13.23 -9.75 -14.75
CA GLY A 268 -13.22 -10.75 -13.67
C GLY A 268 -13.47 -10.14 -12.28
N GLY A 269 -13.77 -10.99 -11.30
CA GLY A 269 -14.04 -10.58 -9.90
C GLY A 269 -12.83 -9.97 -9.17
N THR A 270 -13.05 -9.38 -8.00
CA THR A 270 -11.97 -8.85 -7.16
C THR A 270 -10.98 -9.98 -6.81
N GLY A 271 -9.68 -9.72 -6.92
CA GLY A 271 -8.64 -10.72 -6.64
C GLY A 271 -8.43 -11.79 -7.71
N SER A 272 -9.16 -11.78 -8.84
CA SER A 272 -9.08 -12.83 -9.87
C SER A 272 -7.83 -12.77 -10.79
N GLY A 273 -6.82 -11.96 -10.46
CA GLY A 273 -5.59 -11.86 -11.26
C GLY A 273 -5.65 -10.99 -12.51
N LYS A 274 -6.65 -10.11 -12.68
CA LYS A 274 -6.79 -9.23 -13.86
C LYS A 274 -5.54 -8.39 -14.13
N THR A 275 -5.08 -7.65 -13.14
CA THR A 275 -3.89 -6.78 -13.24
C THR A 275 -2.63 -7.61 -13.49
N THR A 276 -2.58 -8.83 -12.94
CA THR A 276 -1.49 -9.77 -13.20
C THR A 276 -1.44 -10.15 -14.68
N LEU A 277 -2.56 -10.56 -15.26
CA LEU A 277 -2.63 -10.92 -16.68
C LEU A 277 -2.32 -9.71 -17.58
N LEU A 278 -2.82 -8.52 -17.22
CA LEU A 278 -2.50 -7.28 -17.92
C LEU A 278 -0.99 -7.04 -17.95
N ASN A 279 -0.32 -7.15 -16.79
CA ASN A 279 1.13 -6.95 -16.69
C ASN A 279 1.91 -7.99 -17.50
N CYS A 280 1.43 -9.24 -17.56
CA CYS A 280 2.04 -10.30 -18.38
C CYS A 280 2.00 -10.01 -19.88
N LEU A 281 0.96 -9.31 -20.37
CA LEU A 281 0.80 -8.96 -21.78
C LEU A 281 1.61 -7.72 -22.18
N THR A 282 1.96 -6.88 -21.21
CA THR A 282 2.75 -5.65 -21.42
C THR A 282 4.26 -5.83 -21.22
N ALA A 283 4.69 -7.01 -20.75
CA ALA A 283 6.10 -7.37 -20.56
C ALA A 283 6.70 -7.91 -21.86
#